data_AF-A0A0C2SCD0-F1
#
_entry.id   AF-A0A0C2SCD0-F1
#
_cell.length_a   1.000
_cell.length_b   1.000
_cell.length_c   1.000
_cell.angle_alpha   90.00
_cell.angle_beta   90.00
_cell.angle_gamma   90.00
#
_symmetry.space_group_name_H-M   'P 1'
#
loop_
_entity.id
_entity.type
_entity.pdbx_description
1 polymer ?
#
loop_
_entity_poly.entity_id
_entity_poly.type
_entity_poly.pdbx_seq_one_letter_code
_entity_poly.pdbx_strand_id
1 'polypeptide(L)'
;MMMGKGLGFIVLPVFAVLMLIGCSGDQSNDSQIDSDQYLEAKETAWAFVKEQGWDDTAEEDWRSAEVTEVVASQGYTLLEDHYVGKEVLSITFQDQANVVAGTPIILVDGDTYEVIGYIPGE
;
A
#
# COMPACT_ATOMS: atom_id res chain seq x y z
N MET A 1 -15.97 70.10 -15.00
CA MET A 1 -16.32 69.37 -16.25
C MET A 1 -15.83 67.93 -16.07
N MET A 2 -16.56 66.94 -16.59
CA MET A 2 -16.63 65.50 -16.19
C MET A 2 -17.69 65.31 -15.09
N MET A 3 -18.97 64.94 -15.33
CA MET A 3 -19.55 63.76 -16.03
C MET A 3 -18.93 62.44 -15.54
N GLY A 4 -19.65 61.41 -15.07
CA GLY A 4 -21.09 61.10 -15.03
C GLY A 4 -21.40 60.13 -13.86
N LYS A 5 -22.67 60.03 -13.43
CA LYS A 5 -23.60 58.92 -13.75
C LYS A 5 -22.93 57.57 -13.45
N GLY A 6 -23.25 56.84 -12.39
CA GLY A 6 -24.57 56.48 -11.90
C GLY A 6 -24.68 54.94 -11.94
N LEU A 7 -25.65 54.43 -11.18
CA LEU A 7 -26.20 53.07 -11.23
C LEU A 7 -25.43 51.96 -10.51
N GLY A 8 -26.19 51.30 -9.64
CA GLY A 8 -25.74 50.23 -8.76
C GLY A 8 -25.55 48.88 -9.46
N PHE A 9 -24.91 48.00 -8.71
CA PHE A 9 -24.85 46.57 -8.97
C PHE A 9 -25.38 45.90 -7.70
N ILE A 10 -26.67 45.56 -7.68
CA ILE A 10 -27.19 44.24 -8.04
C ILE A 10 -26.64 43.17 -7.10
N VAL A 11 -27.41 42.94 -6.04
CA VAL A 11 -27.44 41.69 -5.28
C VAL A 11 -28.01 40.62 -6.22
N LEU A 12 -27.26 39.56 -6.50
CA LEU A 12 -27.76 38.34 -7.16
C LEU A 12 -26.88 37.14 -6.73
N PRO A 13 -27.39 35.89 -6.77
CA PRO A 13 -27.67 35.12 -5.58
C PRO A 13 -26.79 33.87 -5.49
N VAL A 14 -26.85 33.24 -4.32
CA VAL A 14 -26.52 31.83 -4.09
C VAL A 14 -27.07 30.97 -5.23
N PHE A 15 -26.19 30.32 -5.97
CA PHE A 15 -26.54 29.15 -6.77
C PHE A 15 -25.55 28.04 -6.42
N ALA A 16 -25.95 27.28 -5.39
CA ALA A 16 -25.36 26.00 -5.07
C ALA A 16 -25.67 25.03 -6.21
N VAL A 17 -24.68 24.79 -7.07
CA VAL A 17 -24.74 23.69 -8.03
C VAL A 17 -24.04 22.50 -7.40
N LEU A 18 -24.86 21.64 -6.79
CA LEU A 18 -24.59 20.23 -6.64
C LEU A 18 -24.40 19.64 -8.05
N MET A 19 -23.15 19.47 -8.48
CA MET A 19 -22.83 18.47 -9.48
C MET A 19 -22.07 17.36 -8.78
N LEU A 20 -22.86 16.39 -8.29
CA LEU A 20 -22.40 15.06 -7.94
C LEU A 20 -21.68 14.50 -9.17
N ILE A 21 -20.36 14.38 -9.06
CA ILE A 21 -19.56 13.59 -9.99
C ILE A 21 -19.91 12.14 -9.67
N GLY A 22 -20.89 11.61 -10.38
CA GLY A 22 -21.14 10.17 -10.40
C GLY A 22 -19.96 9.51 -11.09
N CYS A 23 -19.11 8.84 -10.31
CA CYS A 23 -18.16 7.88 -10.85
C CYS A 23 -18.95 6.72 -11.45
N SER A 24 -19.17 6.77 -12.76
CA SER A 24 -19.39 5.58 -13.56
C SER A 24 -18.06 4.81 -13.60
N GLY A 25 -18.07 3.61 -13.02
CA GLY A 25 -16.95 2.67 -13.03
C GLY A 25 -17.45 1.31 -12.59
N ASP A 26 -17.86 0.53 -13.58
CA ASP A 26 -18.29 -0.86 -13.50
C ASP A 26 -17.16 -1.76 -12.94
N GLN A 27 -17.48 -2.73 -12.07
CA GLN A 27 -17.07 -4.14 -12.20
C GLN A 27 -17.25 -4.88 -10.87
N SER A 28 -18.18 -5.85 -10.91
CA SER A 28 -18.08 -7.05 -10.09
C SER A 28 -16.94 -7.88 -10.65
N ASN A 29 -15.89 -8.18 -9.87
CA ASN A 29 -15.17 -9.44 -10.02
C ASN A 29 -14.31 -9.76 -8.80
N ASP A 30 -14.24 -11.06 -8.54
CA ASP A 30 -13.42 -11.79 -7.58
C ASP A 30 -12.04 -11.16 -7.32
N SER A 31 -11.66 -11.08 -6.04
CA SER A 31 -10.49 -10.39 -5.49
C SER A 31 -9.17 -11.05 -5.89
N GLN A 32 -8.77 -10.91 -7.15
CA GLN A 32 -7.37 -10.95 -7.54
C GLN A 32 -6.90 -9.51 -7.64
N ILE A 33 -6.31 -9.03 -6.55
CA ILE A 33 -5.68 -7.71 -6.49
C ILE A 33 -4.61 -7.65 -7.58
N ASP A 34 -4.72 -6.63 -8.43
CA ASP A 34 -3.92 -6.38 -9.63
C ASP A 34 -2.41 -6.57 -9.33
N SER A 35 -1.74 -7.49 -10.02
CA SER A 35 -0.35 -7.89 -9.76
C SER A 35 0.65 -6.74 -9.80
N ASP A 36 0.28 -5.66 -10.48
CA ASP A 36 1.19 -4.56 -10.81
C ASP A 36 1.21 -3.47 -9.75
N GLN A 37 0.13 -3.30 -8.96
CA GLN A 37 0.00 -2.15 -8.05
C GLN A 37 1.02 -2.18 -6.89
N TYR A 38 1.44 -3.37 -6.49
CA TYR A 38 2.42 -3.58 -5.40
C TYR A 38 3.74 -4.18 -5.90
N LEU A 39 4.02 -4.10 -7.20
CA LEU A 39 5.24 -4.69 -7.77
C LEU A 39 6.50 -4.14 -7.10
N GLU A 40 6.52 -2.84 -6.79
CA GLU A 40 7.63 -2.19 -6.09
C GLU A 40 7.77 -2.69 -4.65
N ALA A 41 6.67 -2.81 -3.89
CA ALA A 41 6.69 -3.39 -2.55
C ALA A 41 7.22 -4.84 -2.54
N LYS A 42 6.80 -5.66 -3.51
CA LYS A 42 7.30 -7.04 -3.68
C LYS A 42 8.79 -7.07 -4.04
N GLU A 43 9.23 -6.18 -4.92
CA GLU A 43 10.65 -6.08 -5.31
C GLU A 43 11.52 -5.68 -4.11
N THR A 44 11.09 -4.67 -3.35
CA THR A 44 11.78 -4.21 -2.14
C THR A 44 11.83 -5.30 -1.07
N ALA A 45 10.71 -6.00 -0.83
CA ALA A 45 10.69 -7.13 0.09
C ALA A 45 11.63 -8.26 -0.35
N TRP A 46 11.65 -8.60 -1.64
CA TRP A 46 12.55 -9.63 -2.16
C TRP A 46 14.03 -9.22 -2.09
N ALA A 47 14.33 -7.95 -2.32
CA ALA A 47 15.68 -7.43 -2.12
C ALA A 47 16.15 -7.62 -0.67
N PHE A 48 15.27 -7.36 0.30
CA PHE A 48 15.55 -7.55 1.72
C PHE A 48 15.74 -9.04 2.07
N VAL A 49 14.91 -9.95 1.56
CA VAL A 49 15.08 -11.41 1.73
C VAL A 49 16.49 -11.86 1.31
N LYS A 50 16.95 -11.41 0.12
CA LYS A 50 18.31 -11.72 -0.37
C LYS A 50 19.40 -11.07 0.48
N GLU A 51 19.20 -9.85 0.97
CA GLU A 51 20.16 -9.16 1.83
C GLU A 51 20.37 -9.91 3.15
N GLN A 52 19.30 -10.46 3.71
CA GLN A 52 19.35 -11.28 4.93
C GLN A 52 19.83 -12.72 4.68
N GLY A 53 19.95 -13.15 3.42
CA GLY A 53 20.32 -14.51 3.04
C GLY A 53 19.23 -15.53 3.33
N TRP A 54 17.96 -15.14 3.17
CA TRP A 54 16.78 -16.00 3.32
C TRP A 54 16.21 -16.46 1.97
N ASP A 55 16.90 -16.16 0.87
CA ASP A 55 16.43 -16.49 -0.49
C ASP A 55 16.43 -18.00 -0.77
N ASP A 56 17.15 -18.80 0.01
CA ASP A 56 17.11 -20.26 -0.07
C ASP A 56 15.86 -20.89 0.57
N THR A 57 15.07 -20.10 1.32
CA THR A 57 13.82 -20.58 1.92
C THR A 57 12.59 -20.34 1.03
N ALA A 58 12.69 -19.50 -0.01
CA ALA A 58 11.59 -19.08 -0.87
C ALA A 58 11.76 -19.50 -2.34
N GLU A 59 10.64 -19.67 -3.04
CA GLU A 59 10.64 -19.80 -4.49
C GLU A 59 11.08 -18.49 -5.15
N GLU A 60 11.87 -18.58 -6.23
CA GLU A 60 12.44 -17.41 -6.91
C GLU A 60 11.38 -16.53 -7.60
N ASP A 61 10.13 -17.01 -7.76
CA ASP A 61 9.04 -16.26 -8.38
C ASP A 61 8.42 -15.24 -7.41
N TRP A 62 9.24 -14.30 -6.96
CA TRP A 62 8.85 -13.25 -6.02
C TRP A 62 7.69 -12.36 -6.50
N ARG A 63 7.43 -12.31 -7.82
CA ARG A 63 6.31 -11.54 -8.38
C ARG A 63 4.95 -12.13 -7.99
N SER A 64 4.92 -13.43 -7.75
CA SER A 64 3.73 -14.16 -7.29
C SER A 64 3.42 -13.92 -5.81
N ALA A 65 4.29 -13.23 -5.06
CA ALA A 65 4.11 -12.99 -3.63
C ALA A 65 2.73 -12.40 -3.30
N GLU A 66 2.14 -12.90 -2.22
CA GLU A 66 0.87 -12.41 -1.71
C GLU A 66 1.09 -11.11 -0.95
N VAL A 67 0.18 -10.15 -1.13
CA VAL A 67 0.20 -8.87 -0.43
C VAL A 67 -1.09 -8.73 0.35
N THR A 68 -0.97 -8.50 1.66
CA THR A 68 -2.11 -8.27 2.57
C THR A 68 -1.86 -7.05 3.43
N GLU A 69 -2.91 -6.30 3.73
CA GLU A 69 -2.84 -5.20 4.70
C GLU A 69 -2.99 -5.75 6.12
N VAL A 70 -2.09 -5.37 7.02
CA VAL A 70 -2.07 -5.82 8.41
C VAL A 70 -1.78 -4.65 9.35
N VAL A 71 -2.15 -4.79 10.62
CA VAL A 71 -1.74 -3.84 11.66
C VAL A 71 -0.45 -4.33 12.32
N ALA A 72 0.60 -3.52 12.29
CA ALA A 72 1.88 -3.85 12.90
C ALA A 72 1.75 -4.02 14.42
N SER A 73 2.21 -5.16 14.93
CA SER A 73 2.10 -5.57 16.34
C SER A 73 3.46 -5.55 17.03
N GLN A 74 3.46 -5.42 18.36
CA GLN A 74 4.67 -5.52 19.19
C GLN A 74 5.33 -6.91 19.14
N GLY A 75 4.61 -7.93 18.66
CA GLY A 75 5.16 -9.28 18.48
C GLY A 75 6.01 -9.46 17.22
N TYR A 76 6.05 -8.46 16.33
CA TYR A 76 6.82 -8.51 15.08
C TYR A 76 8.22 -7.95 15.28
N THR A 77 9.16 -8.37 14.45
CA THR A 77 10.50 -7.78 14.44
C THR A 77 10.48 -6.49 13.62
N LEU A 78 10.15 -5.38 14.26
CA LEU A 78 10.14 -4.06 13.62
C LEU A 78 11.54 -3.41 13.67
N LEU A 79 11.92 -2.75 12.58
CA LEU A 79 13.15 -1.95 12.50
C LEU A 79 12.99 -0.62 13.24
N GLU A 80 11.74 -0.13 13.32
CA GLU A 80 11.38 1.07 14.07
C GLU A 80 10.07 0.88 14.84
N ASP A 81 10.09 1.15 16.14
CA ASP A 81 8.92 0.94 17.02
C ASP A 81 7.72 1.86 16.71
N HIS A 82 7.96 2.95 16.00
CA HIS A 82 6.93 3.95 15.70
C HIS A 82 5.86 3.43 14.72
N TYR A 83 6.09 2.27 14.09
CA TYR A 83 5.11 1.59 13.25
C TYR A 83 4.09 0.77 14.03
N VAL A 84 4.30 0.49 15.32
CA VAL A 84 3.33 -0.28 16.13
C VAL A 84 1.95 0.39 16.09
N GLY A 85 0.93 -0.39 15.72
CA GLY A 85 -0.45 0.07 15.60
C GLY A 85 -0.78 0.78 14.28
N LYS A 86 0.17 0.91 13.35
CA LYS A 86 -0.09 1.39 11.98
C LYS A 86 -0.48 0.24 11.06
N GLU A 87 -1.27 0.56 10.04
CA GLU A 87 -1.55 -0.31 8.90
C GLU A 87 -0.34 -0.34 7.97
N VAL A 88 0.07 -1.54 7.56
CA VAL A 88 1.27 -1.81 6.78
C VAL A 88 0.99 -2.95 5.81
N LEU A 89 1.82 -3.10 4.78
CA LEU A 89 1.76 -4.21 3.84
C LEU A 89 2.56 -5.41 4.38
N SER A 90 1.96 -6.58 4.30
CA SER A 90 2.59 -7.88 4.58
C SER A 90 2.81 -8.60 3.27
N ILE A 91 4.07 -8.90 2.96
CA ILE A 91 4.50 -9.58 1.75
C ILE A 91 4.90 -11.01 2.10
N THR A 92 4.17 -11.97 1.55
CA THR A 92 4.40 -13.40 1.79
C THR A 92 4.90 -14.06 0.51
N PHE A 93 6.06 -14.70 0.60
CA PHE A 93 6.64 -15.49 -0.49
C PHE A 93 6.25 -16.96 -0.33
N GLN A 94 6.18 -17.67 -1.46
CA GLN A 94 5.99 -19.11 -1.44
C GLN A 94 7.27 -19.79 -0.94
N ASP A 95 7.13 -20.69 0.04
CA ASP A 95 8.27 -21.43 0.59
C ASP A 95 8.78 -22.50 -0.37
N GLN A 96 10.10 -22.73 -0.33
CA GLN A 96 10.71 -23.90 -0.93
C GLN A 96 10.25 -25.18 -0.23
N ALA A 97 10.14 -26.25 -1.01
CA ALA A 97 9.86 -27.55 -0.44
C ALA A 97 11.02 -28.05 0.42
N ASN A 98 10.70 -28.57 1.63
CA ASN A 98 11.64 -29.21 2.57
C ASN A 98 12.63 -28.25 3.27
N VAL A 99 12.23 -27.01 3.50
CA VAL A 99 12.96 -26.09 4.40
C VAL A 99 12.65 -26.41 5.87
N VAL A 100 13.61 -26.11 6.76
CA VAL A 100 13.44 -26.34 8.22
C VAL A 100 12.64 -25.22 8.88
N ALA A 101 12.79 -24.00 8.38
CA ALA A 101 11.99 -22.83 8.74
C ALA A 101 11.50 -22.18 7.44
N GLY A 102 10.25 -21.75 7.42
CA GLY A 102 9.66 -21.04 6.29
C GLY A 102 10.32 -19.69 6.02
N THR A 103 9.96 -19.08 4.90
CA THR A 103 10.42 -17.74 4.55
C THR A 103 9.78 -16.72 5.48
N PRO A 104 10.56 -15.80 6.06
CA PRO A 104 9.99 -14.71 6.83
C PRO A 104 9.00 -13.88 6.01
N ILE A 105 7.91 -13.49 6.67
CA ILE A 105 6.95 -12.54 6.11
C ILE A 105 7.55 -11.14 6.23
N ILE A 106 7.61 -10.38 5.14
CA ILE A 106 8.23 -9.05 5.14
C ILE A 106 7.17 -7.98 5.30
N LEU A 107 7.43 -7.02 6.18
CA LEU A 107 6.55 -5.88 6.44
C LEU A 107 7.09 -4.64 5.73
N VAL A 108 6.21 -3.98 4.98
CA VAL A 108 6.54 -2.86 4.11
C VAL A 108 5.58 -1.69 4.40
N ASP A 109 6.09 -0.47 4.44
CA ASP A 109 5.25 0.72 4.54
C ASP A 109 4.39 0.88 3.27
N GLY A 110 3.08 1.14 3.43
CA GLY A 110 2.15 1.20 2.31
C GLY A 110 2.30 2.45 1.44
N ASP A 111 2.90 3.52 1.96
CA ASP A 111 3.07 4.80 1.25
C ASP A 111 4.46 4.91 0.60
N THR A 112 5.51 4.42 1.28
CA THR A 112 6.91 4.57 0.83
C THR A 112 7.51 3.29 0.26
N TYR A 113 6.87 2.14 0.48
CA TYR A 113 7.38 0.81 0.13
C TYR A 113 8.73 0.46 0.76
N GLU A 114 9.12 1.13 1.85
CA GLU A 114 10.30 0.79 2.63
C GLU A 114 10.04 -0.43 3.52
N VAL A 115 11.04 -1.29 3.71
CA VAL A 115 10.94 -2.40 4.67
C VAL A 115 10.98 -1.84 6.08
N ILE A 116 9.96 -2.16 6.88
CA ILE A 116 9.81 -1.67 8.26
C ILE A 116 9.97 -2.80 9.29
N GLY A 117 10.04 -4.05 8.85
CA GLY A 117 10.17 -5.21 9.73
C GLY A 117 9.91 -6.53 9.05
N TYR A 118 9.84 -7.59 9.85
CA TYR A 118 9.51 -8.94 9.41
C TYR A 118 8.92 -9.78 10.54
N ILE A 119 8.26 -10.86 10.14
CA ILE A 119 7.82 -11.94 11.03
C ILE A 119 8.65 -13.17 10.67
N PRO A 120 9.45 -13.74 11.60
CA PRO A 120 10.22 -14.94 11.33
C PRO A 120 9.35 -16.09 10.82
N GLY A 121 9.86 -16.88 9.88
CA GLY A 121 9.17 -18.08 9.41
C GLY A 121 9.09 -19.16 10.49
N GLU A 122 8.03 -19.96 10.44
CA GLU A 122 7.81 -21.12 11.33
C GLU A 122 8.59 -22.37 10.91
#